data_AF-A0A5A4U9V7-F1
#
_entry.id   AF-A0A5A4U9V7-F1
#
_cell.length_a   1.000
_cell.length_b   1.000
_cell.length_c   1.000
_cell.angle_alpha   90.00
_cell.angle_beta   90.00
_cell.angle_gamma   90.00
#
_symmetry.space_group_name_H-M   'P 1'
#
loop_
_entity.id
_entity.type
_entity.pdbx_description
1 polymer ?
#
loop_
_entity_poly.entity_id
_entity_poly.type
_entity_poly.pdbx_seq_one_letter_code
_entity_poly.pdbx_strand_id
1 'polypeptide(L)'
;MDNNIKVFWNCLAFSCFTITIFFLFRQYPLLNYSSIMNVSCLLFIIFIAFFIKRGIFTSGLFGFFLIFLSVHGLYSLYSGNDPVLILRFYIIIALIIVSYYAAIKSISYINIFIFLAVTQAFVIIGLEAFMFLNFRFSDYSVIRNYFIDNHFGDIYTYNGFFYHIQIKGNALLLFSYMVSFYLYNKTNCKLYLLSSILLVVAVLFCGNLAFYIVFIIHAFIFFFLRKANTYNQLLLKVFICLITFGAFISYSGMEYLVKAYELKFQGANFSSMGTRFDQFNVLIDDLFENVLTALVGQGLGNLINVQTAVRNYSDYIYYELQSVYFLNQLGVLLFLLFVIINVILTLKFIKPIELRIVYMLYVLYALVNPYMLDTNHVVVVFILVSLSSIFSKGGDCYYNGKKHISSYNYI
;
A
#
# COMPACT_ATOMS: atom_id res chain seq x y z
N MET A 1 4.80 36.40 5.46
CA MET A 1 3.57 35.60 5.63
C MET A 1 3.30 35.56 7.11
N ASP A 2 2.21 36.15 7.58
CA ASP A 2 1.91 36.25 9.01
C ASP A 2 1.81 34.87 9.67
N ASN A 3 2.35 34.74 10.88
CA ASN A 3 2.35 33.49 11.64
C ASN A 3 0.93 32.89 11.77
N ASN A 4 -0.10 33.75 11.91
CA ASN A 4 -1.49 33.34 12.01
C ASN A 4 -1.99 32.62 10.74
N ILE A 5 -1.58 33.11 9.56
CA ILE A 5 -1.95 32.49 8.27
C ILE A 5 -1.32 31.11 8.16
N LYS A 6 -0.03 30.98 8.52
CA LYS A 6 0.68 29.70 8.47
C LYS A 6 0.06 28.65 9.43
N VAL A 7 -0.37 29.06 10.61
CA VAL A 7 -1.07 28.18 11.57
C VAL A 7 -2.39 27.72 10.99
N PHE A 8 -3.20 28.64 10.46
CA PHE A 8 -4.50 28.32 9.86
C PHE A 8 -4.39 27.25 8.76
N TRP A 9 -3.47 27.41 7.83
CA TRP A 9 -3.30 26.43 6.76
C TRP A 9 -2.74 25.09 7.21
N ASN A 10 -1.85 25.06 8.22
CA ASN A 10 -1.39 23.80 8.81
C ASN A 10 -2.55 23.04 9.47
N CYS A 11 -3.49 23.75 10.11
CA CYS A 11 -4.71 23.15 10.65
C CYS A 11 -5.57 22.57 9.51
N LEU A 12 -5.79 23.31 8.42
CA LEU A 12 -6.54 22.82 7.27
C LEU A 12 -5.90 21.57 6.64
N ALA A 13 -4.59 21.57 6.43
CA ALA A 13 -3.86 20.41 5.93
C ALA A 13 -4.03 19.21 6.86
N PHE A 14 -3.91 19.41 8.17
CA PHE A 14 -4.09 18.34 9.15
C PHE A 14 -5.52 17.78 9.17
N SER A 15 -6.53 18.66 9.05
CA SER A 15 -7.93 18.25 8.94
C SER A 15 -8.19 17.45 7.67
N CYS A 16 -7.74 17.92 6.50
CA CYS A 16 -7.88 17.20 5.24
C CYS A 16 -7.17 15.84 5.26
N PHE A 17 -5.98 15.77 5.87
CA PHE A 17 -5.28 14.50 6.08
C PHE A 17 -6.09 13.56 6.95
N THR A 18 -6.58 14.04 8.09
CA THR A 18 -7.38 13.25 9.03
C THR A 18 -8.62 12.68 8.37
N ILE A 19 -9.33 13.49 7.58
CA ILE A 19 -10.50 13.06 6.80
C ILE A 19 -10.09 11.99 5.78
N THR A 20 -8.99 12.21 5.05
CA THR A 20 -8.47 11.24 4.07
C THR A 20 -8.20 9.89 4.74
N ILE A 21 -7.45 9.87 5.84
CA ILE A 21 -7.11 8.64 6.55
C ILE A 21 -8.35 7.98 7.16
N PHE A 22 -9.29 8.78 7.69
CA PHE A 22 -10.53 8.27 8.27
C PHE A 22 -11.32 7.48 7.23
N PHE A 23 -11.58 8.05 6.05
CA PHE A 23 -12.30 7.35 4.99
C PHE A 23 -11.50 6.20 4.38
N LEU A 24 -10.17 6.29 4.37
CA LEU A 24 -9.31 5.19 3.92
C LEU A 24 -9.47 3.95 4.81
N PHE A 25 -9.45 4.11 6.14
CA PHE A 25 -9.67 2.99 7.06
C PHE A 25 -11.16 2.62 7.23
N ARG A 26 -12.10 3.55 7.00
CA ARG A 26 -13.55 3.33 7.18
C ARG A 26 -14.31 3.13 5.87
N GLN A 27 -13.64 2.64 4.83
CA GLN A 27 -14.33 2.26 3.59
C GLN A 27 -15.48 1.29 3.84
N TYR A 28 -15.32 0.33 4.75
CA TYR A 28 -16.47 -0.28 5.42
C TYR A 28 -16.77 0.50 6.72
N PRO A 29 -18.00 1.01 6.93
CA PRO A 29 -19.19 0.95 6.06
C PRO A 29 -19.34 2.15 5.10
N LEU A 30 -18.39 3.09 5.04
CA LEU A 30 -18.56 4.39 4.37
C LEU A 30 -18.16 4.40 2.88
N LEU A 31 -18.32 3.29 2.17
CA LEU A 31 -17.82 3.09 0.81
C LEU A 31 -18.34 4.16 -0.17
N ASN A 32 -19.61 4.54 -0.01
CA ASN A 32 -20.31 5.51 -0.85
C ASN A 32 -19.73 6.93 -0.73
N TYR A 33 -18.91 7.20 0.28
CA TYR A 33 -18.28 8.51 0.54
C TYR A 33 -16.82 8.58 0.06
N SER A 34 -16.38 7.65 -0.79
CA SER A 34 -15.01 7.62 -1.34
C SER A 34 -14.63 8.90 -2.11
N SER A 35 -15.60 9.63 -2.67
CA SER A 35 -15.36 10.94 -3.29
C SER A 35 -14.83 11.98 -2.29
N ILE A 36 -15.34 11.98 -1.06
CA ILE A 36 -14.89 12.89 0.02
C ILE A 36 -13.42 12.62 0.35
N MET A 37 -13.02 11.34 0.41
CA MET A 37 -11.62 10.95 0.60
C MET A 37 -10.71 11.51 -0.49
N ASN A 38 -11.10 11.36 -1.76
CA ASN A 38 -10.29 11.80 -2.90
C ASN A 38 -10.15 13.33 -2.94
N VAL A 39 -11.23 14.07 -2.73
CA VAL A 39 -11.20 15.54 -2.65
C VAL A 39 -10.35 16.00 -1.47
N SER A 40 -10.49 15.35 -0.31
CA SER A 40 -9.70 15.68 0.88
C SER A 40 -8.22 15.40 0.69
N CYS A 41 -7.86 14.32 -0.01
CA CYS A 41 -6.48 13.99 -0.34
C CYS A 41 -5.86 15.03 -1.27
N LEU A 42 -6.61 15.46 -2.29
CA LEU A 42 -6.18 16.51 -3.21
C LEU A 42 -5.97 17.84 -2.47
N LEU A 43 -6.95 18.27 -1.66
CA LEU A 43 -6.86 19.49 -0.86
C LEU A 43 -5.69 19.44 0.13
N PHE A 44 -5.48 18.29 0.78
CA PHE A 44 -4.34 18.06 1.66
C PHE A 44 -3.02 18.32 0.92
N ILE A 45 -2.83 17.72 -0.25
CA ILE A 45 -1.61 17.92 -1.04
C ILE A 45 -1.48 19.37 -1.52
N ILE A 46 -2.57 20.03 -1.94
CA ILE A 46 -2.55 21.45 -2.34
C ILE A 46 -2.10 22.34 -1.17
N PHE A 47 -2.72 22.15 0.01
CA PHE A 47 -2.37 22.95 1.18
C PHE A 47 -0.92 22.72 1.57
N ILE A 48 -0.44 21.48 1.63
CA ILE A 48 0.97 21.22 1.94
C ILE A 48 1.90 21.77 0.86
N ALA A 49 1.58 21.60 -0.43
CA ALA A 49 2.39 22.10 -1.54
C ALA A 49 2.63 23.62 -1.42
N PHE A 50 1.65 24.37 -0.92
CA PHE A 50 1.79 25.80 -0.64
C PHE A 50 2.80 26.11 0.49
N PHE A 51 2.94 25.22 1.49
CA PHE A 51 3.92 25.37 2.59
C PHE A 51 5.30 24.79 2.27
N ILE A 52 5.42 24.03 1.19
CA ILE A 52 6.65 23.35 0.85
C ILE A 52 7.58 24.29 0.11
N LYS A 53 8.56 24.80 0.87
CA LYS A 53 9.80 25.39 0.33
C LYS A 53 10.68 24.39 -0.44
N ARG A 54 10.33 23.10 -0.50
CA ARG A 54 11.12 22.07 -1.21
C ARG A 54 10.81 22.06 -2.70
N GLY A 55 11.06 23.18 -3.37
CA GLY A 55 11.41 23.27 -4.80
C GLY A 55 10.79 22.24 -5.75
N ILE A 56 9.51 21.88 -5.61
CA ILE A 56 8.88 20.90 -6.48
C ILE A 56 8.83 21.44 -7.90
N PHE A 57 8.46 22.72 -8.02
CA PHE A 57 8.50 23.52 -9.25
C PHE A 57 9.93 23.79 -9.76
N THR A 58 10.96 23.65 -8.92
CA THR A 58 12.36 23.76 -9.33
C THR A 58 13.02 22.40 -9.57
N SER A 59 12.30 21.31 -9.36
CA SER A 59 12.82 19.95 -9.55
C SER A 59 12.73 19.59 -11.03
N GLY A 60 13.84 19.72 -11.76
CA GLY A 60 13.89 19.37 -13.18
C GLY A 60 13.38 17.95 -13.47
N LEU A 61 13.60 17.00 -12.56
CA LEU A 61 13.10 15.62 -12.68
C LEU A 61 11.57 15.53 -12.59
N PHE A 62 10.93 16.37 -11.78
CA PHE A 62 9.46 16.42 -11.66
C PHE A 62 8.85 17.08 -12.90
N GLY A 63 9.41 18.23 -13.31
CA GLY A 63 8.97 18.91 -14.54
C GLY A 63 9.12 18.02 -15.77
N PHE A 64 10.26 17.34 -15.90
CA PHE A 64 10.52 16.36 -16.96
C PHE A 64 9.45 15.27 -16.99
N PHE A 65 9.17 14.63 -15.85
CA PHE A 65 8.15 13.59 -15.78
C PHE A 65 6.75 14.10 -16.11
N LEU A 66 6.37 15.26 -15.59
CA LEU A 66 5.07 15.87 -15.88
C LEU A 66 4.89 16.18 -17.37
N ILE A 67 5.95 16.61 -18.07
CA ILE A 67 5.88 16.83 -19.52
C ILE A 67 5.54 15.52 -20.23
N PHE A 68 6.27 14.43 -19.92
CA PHE A 68 5.99 13.11 -20.51
C PHE A 68 4.58 12.62 -20.18
N LEU A 69 4.15 12.77 -18.93
CA LEU A 69 2.80 12.40 -18.50
C LEU A 69 1.72 13.25 -19.20
N SER A 70 1.98 14.54 -19.45
CA SER A 70 1.06 15.44 -20.16
C SER A 70 0.95 15.07 -21.63
N VAL A 71 2.08 14.78 -22.29
CA VAL A 71 2.10 14.27 -23.67
C VAL A 71 1.32 12.95 -23.74
N HIS A 72 1.51 12.07 -22.77
CA HIS A 72 0.76 10.81 -22.69
C HIS A 72 -0.74 11.03 -22.47
N GLY A 73 -1.13 12.02 -21.66
CA GLY A 73 -2.52 12.42 -21.51
C GLY A 73 -3.16 12.90 -22.81
N LEU A 74 -2.42 13.67 -23.62
CA LEU A 74 -2.87 14.08 -24.95
C LEU A 74 -2.98 12.89 -25.92
N TYR A 75 -2.01 11.97 -25.89
CA TYR A 75 -2.07 10.71 -26.63
C TYR A 75 -3.32 9.90 -26.24
N SER A 76 -3.65 9.85 -24.95
CA SER A 76 -4.83 9.13 -24.45
C SER A 76 -6.14 9.73 -24.98
N LEU A 77 -6.23 11.06 -25.09
CA LEU A 77 -7.37 11.73 -25.72
C LEU A 77 -7.45 11.42 -27.22
N TYR A 78 -6.30 11.40 -27.91
CA TYR A 78 -6.23 11.05 -29.33
C TYR A 78 -6.65 9.59 -29.58
N SER A 79 -6.31 8.67 -28.67
CA SER A 79 -6.74 7.27 -28.71
C SER A 79 -8.24 7.06 -28.40
N GLY A 80 -8.97 8.12 -28.04
CA GLY A 80 -10.42 8.06 -27.80
C GLY A 80 -10.83 7.65 -26.39
N ASN A 81 -9.90 7.64 -25.43
CA ASN A 81 -10.22 7.26 -24.04
C ASN A 81 -11.06 8.34 -23.34
N ASP A 82 -11.85 7.93 -22.34
CA ASP A 82 -12.73 8.84 -21.61
C ASP A 82 -11.95 9.94 -20.85
N PRO A 83 -12.25 11.23 -21.06
CA PRO A 83 -11.54 12.34 -20.42
C PRO A 83 -11.57 12.33 -18.88
N VAL A 84 -12.64 11.82 -18.27
CA VAL A 84 -12.77 11.75 -16.81
C VAL A 84 -11.84 10.65 -16.27
N LEU A 85 -11.76 9.50 -16.95
CA LEU A 85 -10.83 8.44 -16.61
C LEU A 85 -9.37 8.88 -16.83
N ILE A 86 -9.07 9.53 -17.94
CA ILE A 86 -7.74 10.10 -18.20
C ILE A 86 -7.32 11.02 -17.05
N LEU A 87 -8.17 11.97 -16.69
CA LEU A 87 -7.90 12.92 -15.61
C LEU A 87 -7.67 12.19 -14.27
N ARG A 88 -8.49 11.19 -13.97
CA ARG A 88 -8.38 10.39 -12.75
C ARG A 88 -7.00 9.71 -12.64
N PHE A 89 -6.58 8.96 -13.66
CA PHE A 89 -5.29 8.26 -13.62
C PHE A 89 -4.11 9.24 -13.68
N TYR A 90 -4.22 10.31 -14.46
CA TYR A 90 -3.23 11.38 -14.49
C TYR A 90 -2.98 11.96 -13.09
N ILE A 91 -4.05 12.31 -12.37
CA ILE A 91 -3.98 12.88 -11.02
C ILE A 91 -3.31 11.89 -10.06
N ILE A 92 -3.68 10.61 -10.10
CA ILE A 92 -3.11 9.59 -9.20
C ILE A 92 -1.58 9.51 -9.38
N ILE A 93 -1.12 9.39 -10.63
CA ILE A 93 0.33 9.29 -10.94
C ILE A 93 1.06 10.55 -10.47
N ALA A 94 0.50 11.74 -10.75
CA ALA A 94 1.07 13.00 -10.33
C ALA A 94 1.14 13.11 -8.79
N LEU A 95 0.06 12.74 -8.08
CA LEU A 95 -0.01 12.82 -6.61
C LEU A 95 1.01 11.91 -5.92
N ILE A 96 1.26 10.71 -6.45
CA ILE A 96 2.30 9.82 -5.92
C ILE A 96 3.67 10.51 -5.97
N ILE A 97 4.02 11.12 -7.09
CA ILE A 97 5.30 11.84 -7.22
C ILE A 97 5.34 13.07 -6.30
N VAL A 98 4.26 13.86 -6.27
CA VAL A 98 4.16 15.06 -5.41
C VAL A 98 4.30 14.71 -3.92
N SER A 99 3.79 13.56 -3.50
CA SER A 99 3.82 13.12 -2.10
C SER A 99 5.24 12.94 -1.54
N TYR A 100 6.25 12.70 -2.39
CA TYR A 100 7.66 12.69 -1.96
C TYR A 100 8.16 14.06 -1.50
N TYR A 101 7.60 15.13 -2.06
CA TYR A 101 7.92 16.49 -1.68
C TYR A 101 7.09 16.94 -0.47
N ALA A 102 6.01 16.20 -0.15
CA ALA A 102 4.99 16.53 0.85
C ALA A 102 5.43 16.46 2.33
N ALA A 103 6.72 16.29 2.63
CA ALA A 103 7.18 15.97 3.99
C ALA A 103 6.82 17.03 5.04
N ILE A 104 6.21 16.60 6.15
CA ILE A 104 5.96 17.44 7.32
C ILE A 104 6.75 16.90 8.52
N LYS A 105 7.48 17.78 9.21
CA LYS A 105 8.17 17.47 10.48
C LYS A 105 7.21 17.51 11.68
N SER A 106 6.14 16.73 11.64
CA SER A 106 5.16 16.67 12.73
C SER A 106 4.72 15.23 12.97
N ILE A 107 4.91 14.78 14.22
CA ILE A 107 4.50 13.44 14.64
C ILE A 107 2.98 13.29 14.68
N SER A 108 2.22 14.40 14.77
CA SER A 108 0.75 14.36 14.85
C SER A 108 0.11 13.69 13.64
N TYR A 109 0.65 13.91 12.44
CA TYR A 109 0.19 13.23 11.22
C TYR A 109 0.39 11.71 11.29
N ILE A 110 1.50 11.27 11.89
CA ILE A 110 1.79 9.86 12.07
C ILE A 110 0.88 9.26 13.16
N ASN A 111 0.64 10.00 14.24
CA ASN A 111 -0.20 9.57 15.35
C ASN A 111 -1.66 9.42 14.94
N ILE A 112 -2.21 10.36 14.17
CA ILE A 112 -3.60 10.23 13.68
C ILE A 112 -3.74 9.04 12.72
N PHE A 113 -2.71 8.79 11.90
CA PHE A 113 -2.65 7.61 11.05
C PHE A 113 -2.68 6.30 11.85
N ILE A 114 -1.80 6.16 12.84
CA ILE A 114 -1.76 4.97 13.70
C ILE A 114 -3.05 4.83 14.51
N PHE A 115 -3.58 5.93 15.04
CA PHE A 115 -4.82 5.93 15.81
C PHE A 115 -5.97 5.35 14.97
N LEU A 116 -6.17 5.85 13.75
CA LEU A 116 -7.22 5.36 12.85
C LEU A 116 -6.98 3.92 12.37
N ALA A 117 -5.73 3.51 12.20
CA ALA A 117 -5.38 2.11 11.93
C ALA A 117 -5.75 1.20 13.11
N VAL A 118 -5.44 1.61 14.34
CA VAL A 118 -5.78 0.86 15.56
C VAL A 118 -7.29 0.77 15.75
N THR A 119 -8.04 1.85 15.49
CA THR A 119 -9.50 1.77 15.53
C THR A 119 -10.05 0.86 14.44
N GLN A 120 -9.39 0.70 13.28
CA GLN A 120 -9.76 -0.33 12.29
C GLN A 120 -9.40 -1.75 12.76
N ALA A 121 -8.29 -1.92 13.46
CA ALA A 121 -7.93 -3.19 14.07
C ALA A 121 -9.01 -3.68 15.04
N PHE A 122 -9.57 -2.78 15.85
CA PHE A 122 -10.71 -3.10 16.72
C PHE A 122 -11.97 -3.53 15.94
N VAL A 123 -12.25 -2.91 14.79
CA VAL A 123 -13.38 -3.33 13.93
C VAL A 123 -13.18 -4.77 13.45
N ILE A 124 -11.99 -5.11 12.96
CA ILE A 124 -11.70 -6.47 12.48
C ILE A 124 -11.76 -7.49 13.60
N ILE A 125 -11.11 -7.22 14.73
CA ILE A 125 -11.11 -8.11 15.89
C ILE A 125 -12.54 -8.28 16.44
N GLY A 126 -13.32 -7.20 16.45
CA GLY A 126 -14.72 -7.22 16.87
C GLY A 126 -15.60 -8.04 15.91
N LEU A 127 -15.41 -7.88 14.59
CA LEU A 127 -16.10 -8.69 13.59
C LEU A 127 -15.73 -10.16 13.72
N GLU A 128 -14.45 -10.49 13.91
CA GLU A 128 -14.03 -11.86 14.17
C GLU A 128 -14.71 -12.45 15.41
N ALA A 129 -14.68 -11.72 16.53
CA ALA A 129 -15.35 -12.15 17.75
C ALA A 129 -16.86 -12.35 17.54
N PHE A 130 -17.51 -11.44 16.82
CA PHE A 130 -18.92 -11.56 16.47
C PHE A 130 -19.19 -12.81 15.62
N MET A 131 -18.37 -13.05 14.58
CA MET A 131 -18.50 -14.22 13.72
C MET A 131 -18.30 -15.51 14.51
N PHE A 132 -17.26 -15.57 15.33
CA PHE A 132 -16.93 -16.73 16.15
C PHE A 132 -18.03 -17.07 17.18
N LEU A 133 -18.64 -16.06 17.81
CA LEU A 133 -19.66 -16.27 18.84
C LEU A 133 -21.04 -16.63 18.28
N ASN A 134 -21.37 -16.19 17.06
CA ASN A 134 -22.73 -16.30 16.52
C ASN A 134 -22.85 -17.32 15.39
N PHE A 135 -21.76 -17.68 14.72
CA PHE A 135 -21.81 -18.51 13.52
C PHE A 135 -20.89 -19.72 13.60
N ARG A 136 -21.36 -20.82 13.00
CA ARG A 136 -20.58 -22.03 12.75
C ARG A 136 -20.23 -22.12 11.26
N PHE A 137 -19.33 -23.03 10.93
CA PHE A 137 -18.89 -23.29 9.55
C PHE A 137 -20.06 -23.49 8.56
N SER A 138 -21.18 -24.07 9.00
CA SER A 138 -22.34 -24.34 8.15
C SER A 138 -23.25 -23.13 7.88
N ASP A 139 -23.20 -22.09 8.72
CA ASP A 139 -24.33 -21.14 8.82
C ASP A 139 -23.93 -19.67 8.56
N TYR A 140 -22.65 -19.40 8.29
CA TYR A 140 -22.14 -18.02 8.11
C TYR A 140 -22.38 -17.43 6.71
N SER A 141 -22.90 -18.22 5.76
CA SER A 141 -23.07 -17.84 4.36
C SER A 141 -23.94 -16.60 4.16
N VAL A 142 -24.96 -16.40 5.00
CA VAL A 142 -25.85 -15.22 4.96
C VAL A 142 -25.07 -13.93 5.18
N ILE A 143 -24.18 -13.91 6.19
CA ILE A 143 -23.33 -12.74 6.44
C ILE A 143 -22.33 -12.57 5.32
N ARG A 144 -21.70 -13.65 4.86
CA ARG A 144 -20.76 -13.58 3.74
C ARG A 144 -21.41 -12.92 2.52
N ASN A 145 -22.58 -13.39 2.13
CA ASN A 145 -23.33 -12.86 0.99
C ASN A 145 -23.69 -11.39 1.22
N TYR A 146 -24.14 -11.01 2.43
CA TYR A 146 -24.37 -9.61 2.76
C TYR A 146 -23.13 -8.72 2.51
N PHE A 147 -21.92 -9.17 2.89
CA PHE A 147 -20.69 -8.41 2.65
C PHE A 147 -20.31 -8.34 1.16
N ILE A 148 -20.50 -9.43 0.43
CA ILE A 148 -20.22 -9.51 -1.02
C ILE A 148 -21.19 -8.61 -1.81
N ASP A 149 -22.49 -8.74 -1.54
CA ASP A 149 -23.58 -8.05 -2.24
C ASP A 149 -23.50 -6.53 -2.02
N ASN A 150 -23.08 -6.09 -0.83
CA ASN A 150 -22.84 -4.67 -0.54
C ASN A 150 -21.43 -4.19 -0.94
N HIS A 151 -20.63 -5.04 -1.60
CA HIS A 151 -19.26 -4.74 -2.03
C HIS A 151 -18.33 -4.27 -0.90
N PHE A 152 -18.58 -4.73 0.33
CA PHE A 152 -17.77 -4.41 1.50
C PHE A 152 -16.50 -5.24 1.61
N GLY A 153 -16.46 -6.39 0.94
CA GLY A 153 -15.35 -7.33 0.97
C GLY A 153 -15.86 -8.74 1.10
N ASP A 154 -15.05 -9.63 1.69
CA ASP A 154 -15.42 -11.02 1.91
C ASP A 154 -15.15 -11.41 3.37
N ILE A 155 -16.02 -12.29 3.90
CA ILE A 155 -15.90 -12.89 5.22
C ILE A 155 -16.09 -14.40 5.06
N TYR A 156 -15.03 -15.17 5.32
CA TYR A 156 -15.09 -16.61 5.11
C TYR A 156 -14.19 -17.40 6.06
N THR A 157 -14.47 -18.70 6.21
CA THR A 157 -13.64 -19.61 7.00
C THR A 157 -13.45 -20.93 6.24
N TYR A 158 -12.26 -21.53 6.37
CA TYR A 158 -11.95 -22.83 5.76
C TYR A 158 -12.14 -24.02 6.70
N ASN A 159 -12.09 -23.79 8.01
CA ASN A 159 -12.00 -24.83 9.02
C ASN A 159 -12.93 -24.58 10.23
N GLY A 160 -13.62 -23.44 10.29
CA GLY A 160 -14.49 -23.05 11.39
C GLY A 160 -13.76 -22.61 12.67
N PHE A 161 -12.43 -22.56 12.70
CA PHE A 161 -11.66 -22.15 13.88
C PHE A 161 -11.55 -20.63 14.02
N PHE A 162 -11.42 -19.92 12.90
CA PHE A 162 -11.45 -18.47 12.85
C PHE A 162 -11.96 -18.03 11.47
N TYR A 163 -12.44 -16.80 11.36
CA TYR A 163 -12.88 -16.20 10.11
C TYR A 163 -11.80 -15.27 9.53
N HIS A 164 -11.75 -15.25 8.21
CA HIS A 164 -10.96 -14.33 7.42
C HIS A 164 -11.82 -13.10 7.12
N ILE A 165 -11.50 -11.98 7.72
CA ILE A 165 -12.23 -10.72 7.60
C ILE A 165 -11.52 -9.81 6.58
N GLN A 166 -11.86 -9.96 5.30
CA GLN A 166 -11.28 -9.22 4.18
C GLN A 166 -12.18 -8.06 3.74
N ILE A 167 -12.32 -7.07 4.61
CA ILE A 167 -13.13 -5.88 4.35
C ILE A 167 -12.31 -4.74 3.73
N LYS A 168 -12.98 -3.87 2.97
CA LYS A 168 -12.41 -2.63 2.46
C LYS A 168 -11.96 -1.72 3.61
N GLY A 169 -10.79 -1.11 3.45
CA GLY A 169 -10.10 -0.34 4.49
C GLY A 169 -8.97 -1.08 5.21
N ASN A 170 -8.79 -2.38 4.94
CA ASN A 170 -7.72 -3.18 5.56
C ASN A 170 -6.35 -3.01 4.88
N ALA A 171 -6.30 -2.34 3.73
CA ALA A 171 -5.15 -2.25 2.83
C ALA A 171 -3.83 -1.81 3.51
N LEU A 172 -3.92 -0.88 4.47
CA LEU A 172 -2.75 -0.29 5.13
C LEU A 172 -2.47 -0.83 6.53
N LEU A 173 -3.16 -1.88 7.01
CA LEU A 173 -2.95 -2.38 8.38
C LEU A 173 -1.56 -2.97 8.60
N LEU A 174 -1.08 -3.77 7.64
CA LEU A 174 0.28 -4.33 7.72
C LEU A 174 1.34 -3.22 7.67
N PHE A 175 1.15 -2.23 6.79
CA PHE A 175 2.02 -1.05 6.76
C PHE A 175 1.98 -0.27 8.07
N SER A 176 0.80 -0.10 8.67
CA SER A 176 0.61 0.57 9.96
C SER A 176 1.35 -0.15 11.08
N TYR A 177 1.30 -1.50 11.11
CA TYR A 177 2.08 -2.30 12.03
C TYR A 177 3.58 -2.01 11.89
N MET A 178 4.12 -2.03 10.66
CA MET A 178 5.53 -1.79 10.40
C MET A 178 5.96 -0.37 10.84
N VAL A 179 5.10 0.62 10.62
CA VAL A 179 5.31 2.00 11.08
C VAL A 179 5.29 2.11 12.61
N SER A 180 4.30 1.53 13.28
CA SER A 180 4.24 1.49 14.75
C SER A 180 5.45 0.77 15.34
N PHE A 181 5.89 -0.33 14.73
CA PHE A 181 7.06 -1.08 15.18
C PHE A 181 8.35 -0.27 14.99
N TYR A 182 8.49 0.42 13.87
CA TYR A 182 9.60 1.35 13.65
C TYR A 182 9.65 2.45 14.72
N LEU A 183 8.51 3.08 15.03
CA LEU A 183 8.43 4.12 16.05
C LEU A 183 8.74 3.61 17.44
N TYR A 184 8.25 2.42 17.81
CA TYR A 184 8.62 1.79 19.06
C TYR A 184 10.14 1.63 19.17
N ASN A 185 10.79 1.09 18.13
CA ASN A 185 12.24 0.91 18.13
C ASN A 185 13.03 2.22 18.19
N LYS A 186 12.48 3.33 17.70
CA LYS A 186 13.14 4.65 17.74
C LYS A 186 12.87 5.44 19.02
N THR A 187 11.71 5.25 19.65
CA THR A 187 11.26 6.09 20.78
C THR A 187 11.14 5.34 22.10
N ASN A 188 11.16 4.00 22.09
CA ASN A 188 10.84 3.12 23.21
C ASN A 188 9.46 3.40 23.86
N CYS A 189 8.53 4.07 23.15
CA CYS A 189 7.20 4.34 23.69
C CYS A 189 6.31 3.08 23.63
N LYS A 190 5.87 2.62 24.80
CA LYS A 190 5.02 1.42 24.94
C LYS A 190 3.68 1.51 24.19
N LEU A 191 3.15 2.71 23.94
CA LEU A 191 1.92 2.89 23.16
C LEU A 191 2.08 2.42 21.70
N TYR A 192 3.24 2.67 21.08
CA TYR A 192 3.51 2.17 19.74
C TYR A 192 3.71 0.65 19.71
N LEU A 193 4.28 0.07 20.78
CA LEU A 193 4.35 -1.38 20.93
C LEU A 193 2.95 -2.00 21.01
N LEU A 194 2.09 -1.45 21.87
CA LEU A 194 0.70 -1.91 22.00
C LEU A 194 -0.05 -1.80 20.68
N SER A 195 0.10 -0.66 19.98
CA SER A 195 -0.48 -0.45 18.65
C SER A 195 0.00 -1.50 17.66
N SER A 196 1.31 -1.81 17.66
CA SER A 196 1.89 -2.83 16.79
C SER A 196 1.31 -4.20 17.07
N ILE A 197 1.15 -4.59 18.34
CA ILE A 197 0.59 -5.89 18.74
C ILE A 197 -0.86 -6.00 18.26
N LEU A 198 -1.70 -4.98 18.52
CA LEU A 198 -3.09 -4.97 18.07
C LEU A 198 -3.22 -5.07 16.55
N LEU A 199 -2.36 -4.35 15.82
CA LEU A 199 -2.34 -4.38 14.36
C LEU A 199 -1.91 -5.76 13.82
N VAL A 200 -0.97 -6.45 14.47
CA VAL A 200 -0.61 -7.84 14.11
C VAL A 200 -1.80 -8.77 14.28
N VAL A 201 -2.51 -8.69 15.42
CA VAL A 201 -3.70 -9.52 15.65
C VAL A 201 -4.76 -9.27 14.57
N ALA A 202 -5.02 -8.02 14.21
CA ALA A 202 -5.94 -7.69 13.12
C ALA A 202 -5.45 -8.19 11.75
N VAL A 203 -4.15 -8.11 11.46
CA VAL A 203 -3.54 -8.66 10.24
C VAL A 203 -3.73 -10.17 10.15
N LEU A 204 -3.64 -10.90 11.27
CA LEU A 204 -3.93 -12.34 11.32
C LEU A 204 -5.40 -12.63 10.97
N PHE A 205 -6.35 -11.84 11.47
CA PHE A 205 -7.76 -12.01 11.12
C PHE A 205 -8.10 -11.52 9.70
N CYS A 206 -7.28 -10.66 9.09
CA CYS A 206 -7.49 -10.29 7.68
C CYS A 206 -7.37 -11.48 6.71
N GLY A 207 -6.71 -12.59 7.07
CA GLY A 207 -6.71 -13.77 6.20
C GLY A 207 -5.95 -13.61 4.89
N ASN A 208 -5.21 -12.52 4.67
CA ASN A 208 -4.54 -12.25 3.40
C ASN A 208 -3.13 -12.89 3.39
N LEU A 209 -2.91 -13.83 2.47
CA LEU A 209 -1.62 -14.54 2.38
C LEU A 209 -0.44 -13.59 2.15
N ALA A 210 -0.60 -12.55 1.31
CA ALA A 210 0.47 -11.60 1.06
C ALA A 210 0.84 -10.84 2.34
N PHE A 211 -0.14 -10.58 3.21
CA PHE A 211 0.13 -9.96 4.50
C PHE A 211 0.96 -10.88 5.40
N TYR A 212 0.65 -12.18 5.45
CA TYR A 212 1.42 -13.14 6.24
C TYR A 212 2.85 -13.27 5.76
N ILE A 213 3.05 -13.42 4.45
CA ILE A 213 4.38 -13.53 3.85
C ILE A 213 5.20 -12.29 4.19
N VAL A 214 4.65 -11.09 3.97
CA VAL A 214 5.37 -9.84 4.26
C VAL A 214 5.59 -9.63 5.75
N PHE A 215 4.65 -10.01 6.61
CA PHE A 215 4.84 -9.98 8.06
C PHE A 215 6.01 -10.87 8.50
N ILE A 216 6.09 -12.10 7.97
CA ILE A 216 7.20 -13.03 8.26
C ILE A 216 8.52 -12.47 7.75
N ILE A 217 8.57 -11.94 6.51
CA ILE A 217 9.79 -11.31 5.97
C ILE A 217 10.21 -10.11 6.83
N HIS A 218 9.27 -9.25 7.22
CA HIS A 218 9.56 -8.12 8.10
C HIS A 218 10.13 -8.58 9.44
N ALA A 219 9.47 -9.53 10.10
CA ALA A 219 9.92 -10.09 11.37
C ALA A 219 11.31 -10.72 11.24
N PHE A 220 11.55 -11.47 10.16
CA PHE A 220 12.85 -12.09 9.86
C PHE A 220 13.96 -11.04 9.71
N ILE A 221 13.73 -10.00 8.92
CA ILE A 221 14.71 -8.92 8.73
C ILE A 221 15.03 -8.23 10.07
N PHE A 222 14.01 -7.83 10.82
CA PHE A 222 14.19 -6.99 12.00
C PHE A 222 14.61 -7.73 13.27
N PHE A 223 14.11 -8.94 13.50
CA PHE A 223 14.47 -9.72 14.70
C PHE A 223 15.70 -10.58 14.50
N PHE A 224 15.93 -11.08 13.29
CA PHE A 224 16.99 -12.06 13.01
C PHE A 224 18.18 -11.44 12.30
N LEU A 225 18.00 -10.90 11.08
CA LEU A 225 19.12 -10.40 10.26
C LEU A 225 19.79 -9.17 10.89
N ARG A 226 19.00 -8.21 11.39
CA ARG A 226 19.53 -6.97 11.96
C ARG A 226 20.39 -7.16 13.22
N LYS A 227 20.20 -8.26 13.96
CA LYS A 227 21.03 -8.59 15.14
C LYS A 227 22.36 -9.26 14.78
N ALA A 228 22.73 -9.34 13.50
CA ALA A 228 24.06 -9.80 13.10
C ALA A 228 25.06 -8.64 13.24
N ASN A 229 26.06 -8.80 14.10
CA ASN A 229 27.09 -7.77 14.30
C ASN A 229 28.23 -7.89 13.28
N THR A 230 28.36 -9.04 12.61
CA THR A 230 29.39 -9.31 11.60
C THR A 230 28.80 -9.97 10.37
N TYR A 231 29.49 -9.82 9.23
CA TYR A 231 29.12 -10.48 7.98
C TYR A 231 29.06 -12.01 8.10
N ASN A 232 29.98 -12.62 8.85
CA ASN A 232 29.98 -14.07 9.08
C ASN A 232 28.76 -14.53 9.89
N GLN A 233 28.33 -13.74 10.89
CA GLN A 233 27.10 -14.03 11.63
C GLN A 233 25.85 -13.91 10.73
N LEU A 234 25.84 -12.94 9.81
CA LEU A 234 24.77 -12.79 8.83
C LEU A 234 24.71 -13.99 7.88
N LEU A 235 25.86 -14.40 7.33
CA LEU A 235 25.95 -15.58 6.47
C LEU A 235 25.50 -16.85 7.18
N LEU A 236 25.94 -17.07 8.42
CA LEU A 236 25.51 -18.22 9.22
C LEU A 236 24.00 -18.22 9.43
N LYS A 237 23.42 -17.06 9.75
CA LYS A 237 21.97 -16.88 9.90
C LYS A 237 21.21 -17.23 8.62
N VAL A 238 21.66 -16.73 7.48
CA VAL A 238 21.07 -17.05 6.16
C VAL A 238 21.22 -18.55 5.86
N PHE A 239 22.38 -19.12 6.11
CA PHE A 239 22.67 -20.54 5.90
C PHE A 239 21.77 -21.45 6.76
N ILE A 240 21.61 -21.14 8.04
CA ILE A 240 20.68 -21.87 8.94
C ILE A 240 19.26 -21.80 8.36
N CYS A 241 18.81 -20.64 7.90
CA CYS A 241 17.48 -20.52 7.29
C CYS A 241 17.31 -21.38 6.04
N LEU A 242 18.32 -21.38 5.16
CA LEU A 242 18.31 -22.22 3.95
C LEU A 242 18.28 -23.71 4.31
N ILE A 243 19.05 -24.14 5.32
CA ILE A 243 19.00 -25.52 5.82
C ILE A 243 17.62 -25.85 6.40
N THR A 244 17.05 -24.99 7.26
CA THR A 244 15.73 -25.26 7.85
C THR A 244 14.63 -25.30 6.80
N PHE A 245 14.73 -24.44 5.78
CA PHE A 245 13.81 -24.44 4.66
C PHE A 245 13.99 -25.70 3.80
N GLY A 246 15.23 -26.09 3.51
CA GLY A 246 15.54 -27.35 2.82
C GLY A 246 15.02 -28.56 3.58
N ALA A 247 15.19 -28.61 4.91
CA ALA A 247 14.68 -29.69 5.75
C ALA A 247 13.13 -29.73 5.75
N PHE A 248 12.47 -28.58 5.81
CA PHE A 248 11.01 -28.49 5.67
C PHE A 248 10.55 -29.05 4.32
N ILE A 249 11.17 -28.60 3.22
CA ILE A 249 10.89 -29.07 1.85
C ILE A 249 11.04 -30.58 1.75
N SER A 250 12.13 -31.14 2.28
CA SER A 250 12.45 -32.57 2.21
C SER A 250 11.52 -33.47 3.04
N TYR A 251 10.93 -32.99 4.14
CA TYR A 251 10.10 -33.83 5.01
C TYR A 251 8.61 -33.85 4.61
N SER A 252 8.00 -32.68 4.45
CA SER A 252 6.55 -32.55 4.17
C SER A 252 6.19 -31.27 3.42
N GLY A 253 7.16 -30.36 3.24
CA GLY A 253 6.95 -29.06 2.63
C GLY A 253 6.58 -29.16 1.17
N MET A 254 7.12 -30.12 0.41
CA MET A 254 6.75 -30.31 -1.00
C MET A 254 5.28 -30.70 -1.17
N GLU A 255 4.77 -31.66 -0.41
CA GLU A 255 3.36 -32.06 -0.50
C GLU A 255 2.42 -30.91 -0.12
N TYR A 256 2.76 -30.17 0.94
CA TYR A 256 2.02 -28.98 1.34
C TYR A 256 2.06 -27.87 0.27
N LEU A 257 3.23 -27.60 -0.33
CA LEU A 257 3.39 -26.61 -1.38
C LEU A 257 2.64 -27.00 -2.66
N VAL A 258 2.67 -28.27 -3.05
CA VAL A 258 1.91 -28.80 -4.19
C VAL A 258 0.42 -28.65 -3.94
N LYS A 259 -0.10 -29.06 -2.78
CA LYS A 259 -1.52 -28.90 -2.44
C LYS A 259 -1.95 -27.44 -2.37
N ALA A 260 -1.11 -26.57 -1.81
CA ALA A 260 -1.35 -25.12 -1.78
C ALA A 260 -1.33 -24.50 -3.18
N TYR A 261 -0.44 -25.00 -4.06
CA TYR A 261 -0.40 -24.63 -5.46
C TYR A 261 -1.66 -25.09 -6.19
N GLU A 262 -2.09 -26.34 -6.06
CA GLU A 262 -3.30 -26.85 -6.70
C GLU A 262 -4.55 -26.07 -6.29
N LEU A 263 -4.74 -25.84 -4.97
CA LEU A 263 -5.87 -25.09 -4.43
C LEU A 263 -5.92 -23.63 -4.92
N LYS A 264 -4.76 -23.02 -5.20
CA LYS A 264 -4.69 -21.62 -5.67
C LYS A 264 -4.71 -21.52 -7.18
N PHE A 265 -4.03 -22.40 -7.91
CA PHE A 265 -3.71 -22.23 -9.33
C PHE A 265 -4.53 -23.14 -10.26
N GLN A 266 -4.92 -24.35 -9.83
CA GLN A 266 -5.67 -25.29 -10.69
C GLN A 266 -7.19 -25.09 -10.65
N GLY A 267 -7.72 -24.41 -9.64
CA GLY A 267 -9.12 -23.95 -9.62
C GLY A 267 -9.41 -22.77 -10.56
N ALA A 268 -8.72 -22.67 -11.69
CA ALA A 268 -8.51 -21.48 -12.53
C ALA A 268 -9.78 -20.70 -12.92
N ASN A 269 -10.96 -21.33 -12.88
CA ASN A 269 -12.22 -20.66 -13.23
C ASN A 269 -12.92 -19.99 -12.04
N PHE A 270 -12.51 -20.26 -10.79
CA PHE A 270 -13.21 -19.78 -9.58
C PHE A 270 -12.30 -19.39 -8.39
N SER A 271 -10.96 -19.43 -8.54
CA SER A 271 -10.03 -18.99 -7.49
C SER A 271 -9.63 -17.51 -7.66
N SER A 272 -9.33 -16.82 -6.54
CA SER A 272 -8.82 -15.43 -6.59
C SER A 272 -7.53 -15.29 -7.43
N MET A 273 -6.70 -16.34 -7.49
CA MET A 273 -5.51 -16.32 -8.33
C MET A 273 -5.84 -16.57 -9.81
N GLY A 274 -6.82 -17.43 -10.10
CA GLY A 274 -7.34 -17.63 -11.46
C GLY A 274 -7.83 -16.32 -12.08
N THR A 275 -8.63 -15.54 -11.34
CA THR A 275 -9.07 -14.20 -11.76
C THR A 275 -7.90 -13.27 -12.05
N ARG A 276 -6.80 -13.34 -11.28
CA ARG A 276 -5.62 -12.50 -11.51
C ARG A 276 -4.84 -12.92 -12.75
N PHE A 277 -4.73 -14.22 -13.03
CA PHE A 277 -4.11 -14.69 -14.28
C PHE A 277 -4.94 -14.32 -15.50
N ASP A 278 -6.26 -14.46 -15.42
CA ASP A 278 -7.17 -14.02 -16.47
C ASP A 278 -7.02 -12.50 -16.73
N GLN A 279 -7.01 -11.68 -15.67
CA GLN A 279 -6.72 -10.25 -15.76
C GLN A 279 -5.35 -9.96 -16.37
N PHE A 280 -4.31 -10.69 -15.96
CA PHE A 280 -2.96 -10.52 -16.49
C PHE A 280 -2.93 -10.76 -17.99
N ASN A 281 -3.50 -11.87 -18.46
CA ASN A 281 -3.53 -12.22 -19.88
C ASN A 281 -4.28 -11.16 -20.68
N VAL A 282 -5.50 -10.79 -20.26
CA VAL A 282 -6.31 -9.78 -20.94
C VAL A 282 -5.57 -8.43 -21.04
N LEU A 283 -4.92 -7.98 -19.96
CA LEU A 283 -4.18 -6.72 -19.93
C LEU A 283 -2.90 -6.74 -20.78
N ILE A 284 -2.20 -7.88 -20.81
CA ILE A 284 -0.95 -8.06 -21.55
C ILE A 284 -1.23 -8.23 -23.03
N ASP A 285 -2.23 -9.03 -23.41
CA ASP A 285 -2.64 -9.21 -24.80
C ASP A 285 -3.08 -7.85 -25.40
N ASP A 286 -3.85 -7.06 -24.65
CA ASP A 286 -4.25 -5.71 -25.02
C ASP A 286 -3.04 -4.75 -25.11
N LEU A 287 -2.06 -4.83 -24.20
CA LEU A 287 -0.85 -4.01 -24.27
C LEU A 287 -0.01 -4.34 -25.52
N PHE A 288 0.12 -5.62 -25.85
CA PHE A 288 0.97 -6.11 -26.93
C PHE A 288 0.23 -6.30 -28.27
N GLU A 289 -0.93 -5.67 -28.45
CA GLU A 289 -1.66 -5.66 -29.73
C GLU A 289 -0.74 -5.22 -30.89
N ASN A 290 0.11 -4.22 -30.67
CA ASN A 290 1.17 -3.83 -31.59
C ASN A 290 2.38 -3.22 -30.87
N VAL A 291 3.44 -2.89 -31.62
CA VAL A 291 4.69 -2.36 -31.05
C VAL A 291 4.48 -0.97 -30.42
N LEU A 292 3.60 -0.14 -30.98
CA LEU A 292 3.34 1.19 -30.45
C LEU A 292 2.64 1.12 -29.09
N THR A 293 1.59 0.31 -28.98
CA THR A 293 0.87 0.08 -27.73
C THR A 293 1.77 -0.59 -26.69
N ALA A 294 2.67 -1.51 -27.09
CA ALA A 294 3.62 -2.10 -26.15
C ALA A 294 4.56 -1.06 -25.52
N LEU A 295 5.02 -0.08 -26.31
CA LEU A 295 5.98 0.94 -25.86
C LEU A 295 5.31 2.07 -25.09
N VAL A 296 4.21 2.61 -25.62
CA VAL A 296 3.55 3.84 -25.15
C VAL A 296 2.25 3.55 -24.41
N GLY A 297 1.71 2.33 -24.51
CA GLY A 297 0.48 1.92 -23.84
C GLY A 297 -0.76 2.20 -24.68
N GLN A 298 -1.90 1.74 -24.16
CA GLN A 298 -3.23 2.03 -24.72
C GLN A 298 -3.78 3.40 -24.29
N GLY A 299 -2.99 4.17 -23.53
CA GLY A 299 -3.38 5.47 -23.00
C GLY A 299 -4.05 5.35 -21.63
N LEU A 300 -4.04 6.47 -20.89
CA LEU A 300 -4.73 6.62 -19.62
C LEU A 300 -6.23 6.43 -19.81
N GLY A 301 -6.88 5.75 -18.87
CA GLY A 301 -8.33 5.52 -18.91
C GLY A 301 -8.78 4.50 -19.95
N ASN A 302 -7.86 3.68 -20.49
CA ASN A 302 -8.20 2.58 -21.39
C ASN A 302 -9.22 1.61 -20.74
N LEU A 303 -10.20 1.18 -21.52
CA LEU A 303 -11.22 0.20 -21.15
C LEU A 303 -11.11 -1.01 -22.07
N ILE A 304 -11.05 -2.21 -21.50
CA ILE A 304 -10.89 -3.45 -22.26
C ILE A 304 -12.25 -4.12 -22.45
N ASN A 305 -12.77 -4.09 -23.66
CA ASN A 305 -14.06 -4.69 -23.99
C ASN A 305 -13.92 -6.17 -24.38
N VAL A 306 -13.53 -7.00 -23.41
CA VAL A 306 -13.34 -8.45 -23.58
C VAL A 306 -14.16 -9.22 -22.55
N GLN A 307 -14.85 -10.26 -23.01
CA GLN A 307 -15.52 -11.24 -22.15
C GLN A 307 -14.79 -12.58 -22.22
N THR A 308 -14.29 -13.03 -21.08
CA THR A 308 -13.65 -14.35 -20.92
C THR A 308 -14.61 -15.35 -20.29
N ALA A 309 -14.20 -16.61 -20.18
CA ALA A 309 -14.94 -17.63 -19.45
C ALA A 309 -15.05 -17.34 -17.94
N VAL A 310 -14.16 -16.49 -17.40
CA VAL A 310 -14.10 -16.14 -15.98
C VAL A 310 -14.90 -14.86 -15.70
N ARG A 311 -14.78 -13.83 -16.55
CA ARG A 311 -15.37 -12.51 -16.30
C ARG A 311 -15.65 -11.74 -17.58
N ASN A 312 -16.63 -10.83 -17.52
CA ASN A 312 -16.75 -9.74 -18.47
C ASN A 312 -15.97 -8.51 -17.98
N TYR A 313 -15.00 -8.04 -18.78
CA TYR A 313 -14.19 -6.85 -18.51
C TYR A 313 -14.69 -5.58 -19.21
N SER A 314 -15.79 -5.66 -19.95
CA SER A 314 -16.42 -4.47 -20.54
C SER A 314 -16.73 -3.45 -19.43
N ASP A 315 -16.34 -2.19 -19.67
CA ASP A 315 -16.47 -1.07 -18.72
C ASP A 315 -15.74 -1.24 -17.37
N TYR A 316 -14.83 -2.20 -17.25
CA TYR A 316 -14.14 -2.48 -15.99
C TYR A 316 -12.98 -1.52 -15.74
N ILE A 317 -13.10 -0.72 -14.66
CA ILE A 317 -12.08 0.29 -14.29
C ILE A 317 -11.20 -0.20 -13.11
N TYR A 318 -11.61 -1.28 -12.42
CA TYR A 318 -10.96 -1.76 -11.20
C TYR A 318 -10.40 -3.17 -11.34
N TYR A 319 -9.11 -3.28 -11.67
CA TYR A 319 -8.39 -4.55 -11.70
C TYR A 319 -7.80 -4.89 -10.33
N GLU A 320 -7.65 -6.18 -10.00
CA GLU A 320 -6.91 -6.59 -8.80
C GLU A 320 -5.41 -6.36 -8.99
N LEU A 321 -4.92 -6.61 -10.21
CA LEU A 321 -3.54 -6.34 -10.63
C LEU A 321 -3.38 -4.89 -11.12
N GLN A 322 -3.53 -3.94 -10.19
CA GLN A 322 -3.42 -2.50 -10.51
C GLN A 322 -2.10 -2.13 -11.20
N SER A 323 -0.98 -2.73 -10.80
CA SER A 323 0.32 -2.48 -11.43
C SER A 323 0.35 -2.85 -12.91
N VAL A 324 -0.27 -3.97 -13.28
CA VAL A 324 -0.37 -4.44 -14.67
C VAL A 324 -1.32 -3.56 -15.46
N TYR A 325 -2.41 -3.09 -14.84
CA TYR A 325 -3.33 -2.16 -15.50
C TYR A 325 -2.69 -0.81 -15.79
N PHE A 326 -1.89 -0.27 -14.87
CA PHE A 326 -1.10 0.94 -15.16
C PHE A 326 -0.02 0.69 -16.21
N LEU A 327 0.59 -0.50 -16.26
CA LEU A 327 1.51 -0.88 -17.33
C LEU A 327 0.80 -0.89 -18.69
N ASN A 328 -0.40 -1.47 -18.79
CA ASN A 328 -1.24 -1.44 -19.99
C ASN A 328 -1.53 0.01 -20.45
N GLN A 329 -1.91 0.89 -19.51
CA GLN A 329 -2.24 2.28 -19.82
C GLN A 329 -1.02 3.15 -20.20
N LEU A 330 0.13 2.96 -19.55
CA LEU A 330 1.33 3.79 -19.73
C LEU A 330 2.32 3.22 -20.76
N GLY A 331 2.21 1.94 -21.09
CA GLY A 331 3.22 1.23 -21.85
C GLY A 331 4.51 1.02 -21.07
N VAL A 332 5.41 0.21 -21.64
CA VAL A 332 6.65 -0.17 -20.98
C VAL A 332 7.54 1.04 -20.69
N LEU A 333 7.64 2.01 -21.62
CA LEU A 333 8.58 3.11 -21.49
C LEU A 333 8.21 4.08 -20.36
N LEU A 334 6.97 4.57 -20.35
CA LEU A 334 6.53 5.54 -19.34
C LEU A 334 6.33 4.88 -17.98
N PHE A 335 5.89 3.61 -17.94
CA PHE A 335 5.83 2.85 -16.70
C PHE A 335 7.21 2.64 -16.08
N LEU A 336 8.23 2.25 -16.87
CA LEU A 336 9.61 2.14 -16.39
C LEU A 336 10.16 3.47 -15.90
N LEU A 337 9.91 4.56 -16.63
CA LEU A 337 10.30 5.91 -16.20
C LEU A 337 9.67 6.25 -14.84
N PHE A 338 8.37 5.98 -14.68
CA PHE A 338 7.67 6.18 -13.41
C PHE A 338 8.30 5.38 -12.27
N VAL A 339 8.60 4.10 -12.49
CA VAL A 339 9.26 3.23 -11.49
C VAL A 339 10.64 3.77 -11.13
N ILE A 340 11.48 4.11 -12.12
CA ILE A 340 12.83 4.66 -11.91
C ILE A 340 12.77 5.95 -11.08
N ILE A 341 11.84 6.85 -11.41
CA ILE A 341 11.66 8.09 -10.67
C ILE A 341 11.25 7.81 -9.21
N ASN A 342 10.29 6.91 -8.97
CA ASN A 342 9.91 6.51 -7.61
C ASN A 342 11.09 5.95 -6.82
N VAL A 343 11.96 5.15 -7.45
CA VAL A 343 13.19 4.63 -6.83
C VAL A 343 14.14 5.78 -6.48
N ILE A 344 14.42 6.68 -7.42
CA ILE A 344 15.30 7.84 -7.21
C ILE A 344 14.77 8.71 -6.06
N LEU A 345 13.47 9.02 -6.06
CA LEU A 345 12.83 9.84 -5.02
C LEU A 345 12.82 9.13 -3.67
N THR A 346 12.60 7.81 -3.64
CA THR A 346 12.71 7.00 -2.42
C THR A 346 14.11 7.09 -1.81
N LEU A 347 15.15 6.90 -2.63
CA LEU A 347 16.53 7.00 -2.16
C LEU A 347 16.87 8.41 -1.66
N LYS A 348 16.34 9.45 -2.33
CA LYS A 348 16.57 10.86 -2.00
C LYS A 348 15.86 11.30 -0.71
N PHE A 349 14.58 10.95 -0.55
CA PHE A 349 13.72 11.50 0.51
C PHE A 349 13.53 10.58 1.72
N ILE A 350 13.60 9.26 1.54
CA ILE A 350 13.48 8.28 2.62
C ILE A 350 14.90 7.83 3.00
N LYS A 351 15.54 8.53 3.94
CA LYS A 351 16.97 8.29 4.27
C LYS A 351 17.20 7.05 5.13
N PRO A 352 16.41 6.79 6.20
CA PRO A 352 16.63 5.60 7.03
C PRO A 352 16.38 4.31 6.23
N ILE A 353 17.35 3.40 6.26
CA ILE A 353 17.25 2.12 5.54
C ILE A 353 16.05 1.30 6.02
N GLU A 354 15.72 1.39 7.30
CA GLU A 354 14.57 0.70 7.88
C GLU A 354 13.25 1.15 7.22
N LEU A 355 13.09 2.45 6.96
CA LEU A 355 11.91 2.99 6.28
C LEU A 355 11.87 2.62 4.80
N ARG A 356 13.03 2.50 4.15
CA ARG A 356 13.11 1.98 2.77
C ARG A 356 12.69 0.52 2.70
N ILE A 357 13.12 -0.30 3.67
CA ILE A 357 12.67 -1.69 3.79
C ILE A 357 11.15 -1.74 3.97
N VAL A 358 10.58 -0.90 4.86
CA VAL A 358 9.11 -0.80 5.02
C VAL A 358 8.42 -0.44 3.69
N TYR A 359 8.97 0.50 2.90
CA TYR A 359 8.43 0.83 1.59
C TYR A 359 8.46 -0.36 0.61
N MET A 360 9.60 -1.05 0.53
CA MET A 360 9.75 -2.22 -0.35
C MET A 360 8.79 -3.35 0.03
N LEU A 361 8.62 -3.59 1.33
CA LEU A 361 7.67 -4.57 1.85
C LEU A 361 6.21 -4.17 1.58
N TYR A 362 5.90 -2.88 1.64
CA TYR A 362 4.59 -2.36 1.20
C TYR A 362 4.34 -2.67 -0.27
N VAL A 363 5.27 -2.30 -1.16
CA VAL A 363 5.16 -2.58 -2.59
C VAL A 363 4.99 -4.07 -2.84
N LEU A 364 5.74 -4.93 -2.13
CA LEU A 364 5.66 -6.39 -2.30
C LEU A 364 4.26 -6.95 -2.04
N TYR A 365 3.59 -6.60 -0.94
CA TYR A 365 2.23 -7.08 -0.71
C TYR A 365 1.19 -6.38 -1.60
N ALA A 366 1.46 -5.13 -1.99
CA ALA A 366 0.54 -4.33 -2.80
C ALA A 366 0.63 -4.66 -4.31
N LEU A 367 1.66 -5.36 -4.79
CA LEU A 367 1.71 -5.82 -6.19
C LEU A 367 0.70 -6.94 -6.49
N VAL A 368 0.35 -7.72 -5.47
CA VAL A 368 -0.53 -8.91 -5.59
C VAL A 368 -1.94 -8.62 -5.06
N ASN A 369 -2.22 -7.38 -4.67
CA ASN A 369 -3.52 -6.92 -4.18
C ASN A 369 -3.80 -5.51 -4.75
N PRO A 370 -5.06 -5.04 -4.82
CA PRO A 370 -5.35 -3.71 -5.36
C PRO A 370 -5.05 -2.57 -4.36
N TYR A 371 -3.83 -2.53 -3.79
CA TYR A 371 -3.44 -1.62 -2.69
C TYR A 371 -2.35 -0.61 -3.05
N MET A 372 -2.00 -0.49 -4.34
CA MET A 372 -1.01 0.47 -4.85
C MET A 372 -1.56 1.23 -6.05
N LEU A 373 -0.85 2.32 -6.42
CA LEU A 373 -1.24 3.20 -7.52
C LEU A 373 -2.62 3.84 -7.31
N ASP A 374 -2.84 4.29 -6.08
CA ASP A 374 -4.06 4.92 -5.60
C ASP A 374 -3.74 5.82 -4.38
N THR A 375 -4.79 6.27 -3.67
CA THR A 375 -4.66 7.06 -2.44
C THR A 375 -3.87 6.35 -1.34
N ASN A 376 -3.88 5.01 -1.26
CA ASN A 376 -3.08 4.28 -0.28
C ASN A 376 -1.58 4.52 -0.51
N HIS A 377 -1.15 4.50 -1.77
CA HIS A 377 0.25 4.70 -2.14
C HIS A 377 0.71 6.13 -1.81
N VAL A 378 -0.13 7.13 -2.10
CA VAL A 378 0.12 8.54 -1.72
C VAL A 378 0.33 8.68 -0.21
N VAL A 379 -0.54 8.07 0.60
CA VAL A 379 -0.45 8.10 2.07
C VAL A 379 0.83 7.42 2.56
N VAL A 380 1.17 6.25 2.01
CA VAL A 380 2.38 5.51 2.38
C VAL A 380 3.63 6.34 2.16
N VAL A 381 3.78 6.93 0.96
CA VAL A 381 4.93 7.78 0.65
C VAL A 381 4.97 8.99 1.58
N PHE A 382 3.85 9.67 1.79
CA PHE A 382 3.78 10.82 2.71
C PHE A 382 4.21 10.46 4.13
N ILE A 383 3.71 9.34 4.69
CA ILE A 383 4.06 8.86 6.03
C ILE A 383 5.55 8.59 6.14
N LEU A 384 6.13 7.86 5.16
CA LEU A 384 7.54 7.49 5.19
C LEU A 384 8.48 8.68 5.02
N VAL A 385 8.14 9.62 4.15
CA VAL A 385 8.93 10.83 3.91
C VAL A 385 8.82 11.79 5.10
N SER A 386 7.66 11.88 5.75
CA SER A 386 7.48 12.64 6.99
C SER A 386 8.26 12.01 8.15
N LEU A 387 8.20 10.69 8.35
CA LEU A 387 9.02 9.97 9.33
C LEU A 387 10.52 10.15 9.08
N SER A 388 10.94 9.99 7.83
CA SER A 388 12.33 10.24 7.40
C SER A 388 12.76 11.67 7.76
N SER A 389 11.90 12.66 7.54
CA SER A 389 12.19 14.05 7.87
C SER A 389 12.21 14.35 9.37
N ILE A 390 11.45 13.61 10.18
CA ILE A 390 11.44 13.73 11.65
C ILE A 390 12.75 13.15 12.21
N PHE A 391 13.16 11.97 11.74
CA PHE A 391 14.29 11.21 12.31
C PHE A 391 15.63 11.36 11.56
N SER A 392 15.70 12.12 10.46
CA SER A 392 16.98 12.42 9.79
C SER A 392 17.83 13.39 10.62
N LYS A 393 19.16 13.16 10.67
CA LYS A 393 20.15 14.04 11.35
C LYS A 393 19.88 15.52 11.03
N GLY A 394 19.59 16.32 12.06
CA GLY A 394 19.23 17.75 11.96
C GLY A 394 17.75 18.08 12.21
N GLY A 395 16.91 17.09 12.52
CA GLY A 395 15.61 17.33 13.15
C GLY A 395 15.77 17.25 14.67
N ASP A 396 15.47 18.33 15.38
CA ASP A 396 15.28 18.25 16.82
C ASP A 396 14.02 17.40 17.09
N CYS A 397 14.21 16.13 17.45
CA CYS A 397 13.14 15.31 17.99
C CYS A 397 12.88 15.75 19.43
N TYR A 398 11.83 16.54 19.63
CA TYR A 398 11.23 16.76 20.94
C TYR A 398 10.14 15.72 21.16
N TYR A 399 10.40 14.78 22.08
CA TYR A 399 9.37 13.88 22.61
C TYR A 399 9.27 14.17 24.12
N ASN A 400 8.09 14.51 24.62
CA ASN A 400 7.88 14.97 26.02
C ASN A 400 8.85 16.08 26.46
N GLY A 401 9.11 17.09 25.62
CA GLY A 401 10.00 18.20 25.95
C GLY A 401 11.49 17.85 26.07
N LYS A 402 11.88 16.59 25.83
CA LYS A 402 13.29 16.17 25.84
C LYS A 402 13.83 16.07 24.42
N LYS A 403 14.97 16.74 24.18
CA LYS A 403 15.75 16.66 22.95
C LYS A 403 16.41 15.29 22.86
N HIS A 404 15.94 14.43 21.96
CA HIS A 404 16.59 13.17 21.67
C HIS A 404 17.63 13.37 20.56
N ILE A 405 18.90 13.40 20.93
CA ILE A 405 20.02 13.36 19.99
C ILE A 405 20.07 11.95 19.42
N SER A 406 19.93 11.80 18.10
CA SER A 406 20.13 10.53 17.42
C SER A 406 21.64 10.19 17.42
N SER A 407 22.12 9.52 18.47
CA SER A 407 23.43 8.88 18.44
C SER A 407 23.32 7.54 17.74
N TYR A 408 23.57 7.52 16.44
CA TYR A 408 24.00 6.30 15.76
C TYR A 408 25.30 6.58 15.02
N ASN A 409 26.36 5.97 15.54
CA ASN A 409 27.52 5.57 14.77
C ASN A 409 27.04 4.50 13.79
N TYR A 410 27.22 4.76 12.50
CA TYR A 410 26.99 3.76 11.46
C TYR A 410 28.17 2.79 11.46
N ILE A 411 27.87 1.49 11.46
CA ILE A 411 28.66 0.45 10.79
C ILE A 411 27.77 -0.07 9.66
#